data_AF-A0AAW2WR15-F1
#
_entry.id   AF-A0AAW2WR15-F1
#
_cell.length_a   1.000
_cell.length_b   1.000
_cell.length_c   1.000
_cell.angle_alpha   90.00
_cell.angle_beta   90.00
_cell.angle_gamma   90.00
#
_symmetry.space_group_name_H-M   'P 1'
#
loop_
_entity.id
_entity.type
_entity.pdbx_description
1 polymer ?
#
loop_
_entity_poly.entity_id
_entity_poly.type
_entity_poly.pdbx_seq_one_letter_code
_entity_poly.pdbx_strand_id
1 'polypeptide(L)'
;MSVEDTSSDQVWLLHVDGSSTIQGSGTDIVITSPQGEDLEFAIKFGFKASNNEAEYEALVIGMRMAHEAGARDLLAYSDSQLIVKQIEGTFEAKEESMIQYLQQIKELKTSFDHFQVIQIPMEKNIKADCLSKLASALEDCRTRHITIKFLPEARALLAV
;
A
#
# COMPACT_ATOMS: atom_id res chain seq x y z
N MET A 1 13.12 18.63 -33.70
CA MET A 1 12.42 18.92 -32.44
C MET A 1 11.44 17.77 -32.26
N SER A 2 11.94 16.69 -31.67
CA SER A 2 11.15 15.49 -31.41
C SER A 2 10.53 15.68 -30.03
N VAL A 3 9.22 15.57 -29.96
CA VAL A 3 8.49 15.57 -28.69
C VAL A 3 8.88 14.28 -27.98
N GLU A 4 9.57 14.40 -26.84
CA GLU A 4 9.81 13.28 -25.94
C GLU A 4 8.47 12.90 -25.31
N ASP A 5 7.98 11.73 -25.70
CA ASP A 5 6.81 11.08 -25.11
C ASP A 5 7.28 10.40 -23.82
N THR A 6 7.15 11.06 -22.68
CA THR A 6 7.56 10.53 -21.38
C THR A 6 6.61 9.42 -20.94
N SER A 7 6.97 8.19 -21.30
CA SER A 7 6.73 6.90 -20.63
C SER A 7 5.69 6.85 -19.49
N SER A 8 4.39 6.94 -19.80
CA SER A 8 3.35 6.48 -18.87
C SER A 8 3.35 4.96 -18.67
N ASP A 9 4.06 4.22 -19.53
CA ASP A 9 3.96 2.76 -19.66
C ASP A 9 4.77 1.97 -18.62
N GLN A 10 5.44 2.62 -17.65
CA GLN A 10 6.32 1.95 -16.68
C GLN A 10 6.04 2.32 -15.21
N VAL A 11 5.06 3.20 -14.95
CA VAL A 11 4.75 3.63 -13.58
C VAL A 11 3.98 2.54 -12.83
N TRP A 12 4.51 2.15 -11.69
CA TRP A 12 3.83 1.27 -10.73
C TRP A 12 2.99 2.11 -9.79
N LEU A 13 1.79 1.62 -9.47
CA LEU A 13 0.92 2.26 -8.49
C LEU A 13 0.98 1.48 -7.19
N LEU A 14 1.05 2.20 -6.07
CA LEU A 14 1.02 1.63 -4.74
C LEU A 14 -0.11 2.29 -3.95
N HIS A 15 -1.04 1.49 -3.44
CA HIS A 15 -2.05 1.94 -2.48
C HIS A 15 -1.73 1.32 -1.13
N VAL A 16 -1.70 2.14 -0.09
CA VAL A 16 -1.43 1.69 1.28
C VAL A 16 -2.45 2.25 2.24
N ASP A 17 -2.79 1.43 3.23
CA ASP A 17 -3.59 1.81 4.40
C ASP A 17 -3.06 1.05 5.62
N GLY A 18 -2.93 1.75 6.74
CA GLY A 18 -2.49 1.19 8.02
C GLY A 18 -3.55 1.35 9.09
N SER A 19 -3.85 0.27 9.81
CA SER A 19 -4.88 0.30 10.85
C SER A 19 -4.37 -0.22 12.17
N SER A 20 -4.81 0.41 13.25
CA SER A 20 -4.62 -0.10 14.61
C SER A 20 -5.91 -0.01 15.43
N THR A 21 -6.23 -1.13 16.07
CA THR A 21 -7.41 -1.29 16.93
C THR A 21 -7.01 -1.98 18.23
N ILE A 22 -7.97 -2.11 19.16
CA ILE A 22 -7.77 -2.86 20.41
C ILE A 22 -7.39 -4.32 20.13
N GLN A 23 -7.87 -4.90 19.03
CA GLN A 23 -7.61 -6.29 18.65
C GLN A 23 -6.23 -6.50 18.02
N GLY A 24 -5.57 -5.43 17.56
CA GLY A 24 -4.25 -5.47 16.95
C GLY A 24 -4.09 -4.43 15.85
N SER A 25 -2.93 -4.45 15.22
CA SER A 25 -2.55 -3.55 14.13
C SER A 25 -2.11 -4.33 12.89
N GLY A 26 -2.19 -3.68 11.73
CA GLY A 26 -1.81 -4.24 10.45
C GLY A 26 -1.88 -3.22 9.34
N THR A 27 -1.70 -3.70 8.11
CA THR A 27 -1.72 -2.88 6.91
C THR A 27 -2.27 -3.64 5.72
N ASP A 28 -2.81 -2.88 4.79
CA ASP A 28 -3.29 -3.31 3.49
C ASP A 28 -2.51 -2.60 2.40
N ILE A 29 -2.05 -3.39 1.43
CA ILE A 29 -1.13 -2.97 0.40
C ILE A 29 -1.63 -3.51 -0.93
N VAL A 30 -1.79 -2.62 -1.92
CA VAL A 30 -2.07 -3.00 -3.30
C VAL A 30 -1.02 -2.41 -4.21
N ILE A 31 -0.33 -3.27 -4.95
CA ILE A 31 0.69 -2.90 -5.93
C ILE A 31 0.14 -3.22 -7.32
N THR A 32 -0.06 -2.21 -8.16
CA THR A 32 -0.50 -2.38 -9.54
C THR A 32 0.70 -2.21 -10.47
N SER A 33 0.99 -3.24 -11.28
CA SER A 33 2.03 -3.16 -12.31
C SER A 33 1.61 -2.23 -13.45
N PRO A 34 2.55 -1.76 -14.29
CA PRO A 34 2.22 -0.96 -15.47
C PRO A 34 1.33 -1.70 -16.46
N GLN A 35 1.28 -3.04 -16.39
CA GLN A 35 0.40 -3.90 -17.19
C GLN A 35 -1.01 -4.01 -16.62
N GLY A 36 -1.28 -3.39 -15.46
CA GLY A 36 -2.58 -3.40 -14.77
C GLY A 36 -2.81 -4.64 -13.90
N GLU A 37 -1.75 -5.39 -13.56
CA GLU A 37 -1.86 -6.55 -12.68
C GLU A 37 -1.73 -6.12 -11.22
N ASP A 38 -2.72 -6.48 -10.40
CA ASP A 38 -2.74 -6.15 -8.97
C ASP A 38 -2.11 -7.28 -8.14
N LEU A 39 -1.20 -6.91 -7.23
CA LEU A 39 -0.73 -7.73 -6.13
C LEU A 39 -1.28 -7.15 -4.82
N GLU A 40 -2.12 -7.92 -4.15
CA GLU A 40 -2.86 -7.50 -2.96
C GLU A 40 -2.37 -8.23 -1.71
N PHE A 41 -2.04 -7.49 -0.66
CA PHE A 41 -1.54 -8.03 0.59
C PHE A 41 -2.26 -7.41 1.78
N ALA A 42 -2.59 -8.27 2.74
CA ALA A 42 -3.08 -7.85 4.04
C ALA A 42 -2.16 -8.45 5.11
N ILE A 43 -1.50 -7.59 5.88
CA ILE A 43 -0.42 -7.95 6.79
C ILE A 43 -0.83 -7.59 8.21
N LYS A 44 -0.95 -8.62 9.06
CA LYS A 44 -1.16 -8.43 10.50
C LYS A 44 0.18 -8.29 11.20
N PHE A 45 0.34 -7.26 12.03
CA PHE A 45 1.56 -7.08 12.81
C PHE A 45 1.57 -7.99 14.03
N GLY A 46 2.75 -8.57 14.30
CA GLY A 46 3.03 -9.32 15.53
C GLY A 46 3.31 -8.42 16.74
N PHE A 47 3.22 -7.11 16.56
CA PHE A 47 3.46 -6.08 17.57
C PHE A 47 2.30 -5.07 17.57
N LYS A 48 2.20 -4.28 18.63
CA LYS A 48 1.26 -3.15 18.68
C LYS A 48 1.90 -1.94 18.01
N ALA A 49 1.15 -1.30 17.12
CA ALA A 49 1.46 0.00 16.55
C ALA A 49 0.32 0.98 16.86
N SER A 50 0.60 2.28 16.92
CA SER A 50 -0.43 3.31 16.78
C SER A 50 -0.94 3.38 15.34
N ASN A 51 -2.04 4.08 15.08
CA ASN A 51 -2.54 4.28 13.70
C ASN A 51 -1.47 4.89 12.80
N ASN A 52 -0.80 5.95 13.28
CA ASN A 52 0.20 6.62 12.46
C ASN A 52 1.43 5.72 12.19
N GLU A 53 1.84 4.91 13.16
CA GLU A 53 2.91 3.93 12.95
C GLU A 53 2.49 2.84 11.98
N ALA A 54 1.24 2.36 12.05
CA ALA A 54 0.74 1.35 11.11
C ALA A 54 0.72 1.87 9.67
N GLU A 55 0.36 3.13 9.48
CA GLU A 55 0.35 3.81 8.18
C GLU A 55 1.77 4.05 7.64
N TYR A 56 2.72 4.35 8.52
CA TYR A 56 4.14 4.41 8.15
C TYR A 56 4.68 3.05 7.72
N GLU A 57 4.38 2.00 8.50
CA GLU A 57 4.73 0.62 8.17
C GLU A 57 4.12 0.18 6.84
N ALA A 58 2.85 0.53 6.60
CA ALA A 58 2.15 0.29 5.34
C ALA A 58 2.96 0.79 4.14
N LEU A 59 3.39 2.05 4.20
CA LEU A 59 4.16 2.67 3.14
C LEU A 59 5.56 2.05 3.00
N VAL A 60 6.27 1.83 4.11
CA VAL A 60 7.62 1.25 4.08
C VAL A 60 7.62 -0.17 3.50
N ILE A 61 6.69 -1.02 3.95
CA ILE A 61 6.55 -2.39 3.45
C ILE A 61 6.14 -2.36 1.99
N GLY A 62 5.13 -1.55 1.62
CA GLY A 62 4.67 -1.41 0.25
C GLY A 62 5.77 -0.97 -0.72
N MET A 63 6.58 0.03 -0.32
CA MET A 63 7.74 0.47 -1.10
C MET A 63 8.76 -0.66 -1.30
N ARG A 64 9.09 -1.41 -0.24
CA ARG A 64 10.05 -2.54 -0.35
C ARG A 64 9.52 -3.61 -1.30
N MET A 65 8.26 -4.00 -1.15
CA MET A 65 7.63 -5.01 -1.99
C MET A 65 7.54 -4.58 -3.45
N ALA A 66 7.18 -3.32 -3.72
CA ALA A 66 7.16 -2.78 -5.07
C ALA A 66 8.56 -2.80 -5.71
N HIS A 67 9.58 -2.40 -4.95
CA HIS A 67 10.96 -2.45 -5.42
C HIS A 67 11.43 -3.88 -5.73
N GLU A 68 11.14 -4.83 -4.84
CA GLU A 68 11.46 -6.25 -5.03
C GLU A 68 10.71 -6.86 -6.23
N ALA A 69 9.51 -6.37 -6.54
CA ALA A 69 8.75 -6.72 -7.74
C ALA A 69 9.31 -6.09 -9.03
N GLY A 70 10.31 -5.20 -8.93
CA GLY A 70 10.99 -4.57 -10.06
C GLY A 70 10.57 -3.14 -10.37
N ALA A 71 9.76 -2.50 -9.51
CA ALA A 71 9.36 -1.11 -9.70
C ALA A 71 10.57 -0.16 -9.64
N ARG A 72 10.67 0.74 -10.62
CA ARG A 72 11.66 1.82 -10.70
C ARG A 72 11.00 3.19 -10.60
N ASP A 73 9.82 3.34 -11.19
CA ASP A 73 8.95 4.50 -11.05
C ASP A 73 7.73 4.12 -10.21
N LEU A 74 7.57 4.75 -9.05
CA LEU A 74 6.53 4.40 -8.09
C LEU A 74 5.69 5.62 -7.69
N LEU A 75 4.38 5.50 -7.89
CA LEU A 75 3.39 6.46 -7.42
C LEU A 75 2.58 5.85 -6.27
N ALA A 76 2.85 6.31 -5.05
CA ALA A 76 2.19 5.86 -3.84
C ALA A 76 0.97 6.73 -3.50
N TYR A 77 -0.08 6.09 -3.02
CA TYR A 77 -1.32 6.70 -2.55
C TYR A 77 -1.57 6.29 -1.11
N SER A 78 -1.86 7.28 -0.26
CA SER A 78 -2.25 7.10 1.13
C SER A 78 -3.35 8.10 1.45
N ASP A 79 -4.26 7.76 2.35
CA ASP A 79 -5.26 8.68 2.89
C ASP A 79 -4.76 9.45 4.14
N SER A 80 -3.64 9.02 4.72
CA SER A 80 -2.96 9.70 5.81
C SER A 80 -2.30 11.01 5.38
N GLN A 81 -3.03 12.12 5.55
CA GLN A 81 -2.51 13.46 5.29
C GLN A 81 -1.23 13.76 6.07
N LEU A 82 -1.13 13.29 7.31
CA LEU A 82 0.02 13.55 8.18
C LEU A 82 1.31 13.04 7.51
N ILE A 83 1.28 11.80 7.04
CA ILE A 83 2.45 11.12 6.51
C ILE A 83 2.86 11.72 5.18
N VAL A 84 1.90 11.95 4.27
CA VAL A 84 2.17 12.63 2.99
C VAL A 84 2.87 13.97 3.24
N LYS A 85 2.32 14.79 4.13
CA LYS A 85 2.89 16.12 4.44
C LYS A 85 4.26 16.05 5.11
N GLN A 86 4.51 15.08 5.97
CA GLN A 86 5.81 14.88 6.61
C GLN A 86 6.86 14.40 5.59
N ILE A 87 6.49 13.54 4.65
CA ILE A 87 7.37 13.06 3.58
C ILE A 87 7.70 14.17 2.58
N GLU A 88 6.75 15.06 2.29
CA GLU A 88 6.96 16.28 1.50
C GLU A 88 7.77 17.35 2.25
N GLY A 89 7.96 17.18 3.57
CA GLY A 89 8.68 18.13 4.42
C GLY A 89 7.87 19.37 4.78
N THR A 90 6.56 19.39 4.53
CA THR A 90 5.69 20.51 4.92
C THR A 90 5.34 20.43 6.41
N PHE A 91 5.27 19.22 6.97
CA PHE A 91 5.08 18.96 8.40
C PHE A 91 6.34 18.39 9.04
N GLU A 92 6.59 18.75 10.29
CA GLU A 92 7.71 18.23 11.09
C GLU A 92 7.27 16.96 11.85
N ALA A 93 8.14 15.94 11.86
CA ALA A 93 8.00 14.80 12.75
C ALA A 93 8.68 15.11 14.09
N LYS A 94 7.91 15.03 15.18
CA LYS A 94 8.40 15.33 16.54
C LYS A 94 8.75 14.09 17.32
N GLU A 95 8.07 12.97 17.05
CA GLU A 95 8.31 11.71 17.73
C GLU A 95 9.49 10.98 17.11
N GLU A 96 10.31 10.37 17.97
CA GLU A 96 11.53 9.67 17.54
C GLU A 96 11.24 8.54 16.54
N SER A 97 10.15 7.78 16.76
CA SER A 97 9.70 6.74 15.84
C SER A 97 9.38 7.29 14.44
N MET A 98 8.67 8.42 14.35
CA MET A 98 8.35 9.06 13.06
C MET A 98 9.59 9.60 12.36
N ILE A 99 10.56 10.14 13.10
CA ILE A 99 11.83 10.59 12.53
C ILE A 99 12.57 9.39 11.91
N GLN A 100 12.58 8.24 12.59
CA GLN A 100 13.19 7.01 12.08
C GLN A 100 12.46 6.51 10.82
N TYR A 101 11.12 6.51 10.78
CA TYR A 101 10.37 6.15 9.58
C TYR A 101 10.68 7.09 8.40
N LEU A 102 10.72 8.40 8.63
CA LEU A 102 11.08 9.36 7.58
C LEU A 102 12.50 9.12 7.07
N GLN A 103 13.44 8.75 7.92
CA GLN A 103 14.79 8.38 7.49
C GLN A 103 14.76 7.13 6.61
N GLN A 104 14.05 6.07 7.02
CA GLN A 104 13.93 4.85 6.23
C GLN A 104 13.27 5.11 4.86
N ILE A 105 12.22 5.93 4.82
CA ILE A 105 11.56 6.30 3.57
C ILE A 105 12.52 7.09 2.68
N LYS A 106 13.30 8.03 3.24
CA LYS A 106 14.32 8.77 2.47
C LYS A 106 15.37 7.84 1.88
N GLU A 107 15.82 6.84 2.63
CA GLU A 107 16.75 5.83 2.12
C GLU A 107 16.10 4.99 1.01
N LEU A 108 14.89 4.50 1.22
CA LEU A 108 14.14 3.70 0.23
C LEU A 108 13.84 4.48 -1.05
N LYS A 109 13.58 5.78 -0.96
CA LYS A 109 13.40 6.65 -2.14
C LYS A 109 14.58 6.58 -3.10
N THR A 110 15.81 6.33 -2.61
CA THR A 110 17.00 6.23 -3.46
C THR A 110 17.04 4.95 -4.31
N SER A 111 16.19 3.97 -4.01
CA SER A 111 16.06 2.73 -4.79
C SER A 111 15.16 2.88 -6.03
N PHE A 112 14.48 4.03 -6.16
CA PHE A 112 13.59 4.37 -7.26
C PHE A 112 14.19 5.50 -8.10
N ASP A 113 13.95 5.46 -9.40
CA ASP A 113 14.32 6.54 -10.32
C ASP A 113 13.36 7.73 -10.10
N HIS A 114 12.07 7.43 -9.95
CA HIS A 114 11.06 8.40 -9.55
C HIS A 114 10.17 7.83 -8.45
N PHE A 115 9.96 8.63 -7.40
CA PHE A 115 9.02 8.32 -6.33
C PHE A 115 8.18 9.55 -5.98
N GLN A 116 6.87 9.36 -5.93
CA GLN A 116 5.94 10.37 -5.42
C GLN A 116 4.92 9.70 -4.50
N VAL A 117 4.51 10.42 -3.46
CA VAL A 117 3.38 10.05 -2.61
C VAL A 117 2.29 11.11 -2.75
N ILE A 118 1.04 10.68 -2.92
CA ILE A 118 -0.12 11.55 -3.08
C ILE A 118 -1.15 11.21 -2.02
N GLN A 119 -1.65 12.25 -1.35
CA GLN A 119 -2.81 12.10 -0.47
C GLN A 119 -4.08 11.88 -1.31
N ILE A 120 -4.84 10.82 -1.02
CA ILE A 120 -6.16 10.59 -1.59
C ILE A 120 -7.25 10.58 -0.50
N PRO A 121 -8.52 10.91 -0.83
CA PRO A 121 -9.63 10.66 0.08
C PRO A 121 -9.75 9.16 0.38
N MET A 122 -10.16 8.80 1.61
CA MET A 122 -10.37 7.42 2.05
C MET A 122 -11.31 6.66 1.10
N GLU A 123 -12.34 7.31 0.56
CA GLU A 123 -13.29 6.72 -0.39
C GLU A 123 -12.67 6.37 -1.75
N LYS A 124 -11.45 6.82 -2.02
CA LYS A 124 -10.67 6.45 -3.21
C LYS A 124 -9.63 5.38 -2.91
N ASN A 125 -9.42 5.01 -1.64
CA ASN A 125 -8.52 3.94 -1.22
C ASN A 125 -9.26 2.61 -0.98
N ILE A 126 -10.38 2.39 -1.67
CA ILE A 126 -11.29 1.25 -1.46
C ILE A 126 -10.56 -0.10 -1.57
N LYS A 127 -9.58 -0.21 -2.47
CA LYS A 127 -8.83 -1.46 -2.65
C LYS A 127 -8.11 -1.89 -1.35
N ALA A 128 -7.45 -0.96 -0.67
CA ALA A 128 -6.78 -1.22 0.60
C ALA A 128 -7.81 -1.44 1.74
N ASP A 129 -8.86 -0.62 1.82
CA ASP A 129 -9.91 -0.75 2.84
C ASP A 129 -10.67 -2.09 2.77
N CYS A 130 -10.90 -2.63 1.56
CA CYS A 130 -11.50 -3.95 1.38
C CYS A 130 -10.64 -5.09 1.96
N LEU A 131 -9.32 -5.02 1.78
CA LEU A 131 -8.38 -5.97 2.34
C LEU A 131 -8.32 -5.87 3.87
N SER A 132 -8.43 -4.64 4.41
CA SER A 132 -8.38 -4.41 5.86
C SER A 132 -9.48 -5.13 6.61
N LYS A 133 -10.68 -5.05 6.02
CA LYS A 133 -11.87 -5.74 6.53
C LYS A 133 -11.71 -7.26 6.47
N LEU A 134 -11.08 -7.78 5.40
CA LEU A 134 -10.82 -9.20 5.27
C LEU A 134 -9.80 -9.68 6.32
N ALA A 135 -8.69 -8.96 6.49
CA ALA A 135 -7.67 -9.30 7.48
C ALA A 135 -8.19 -9.25 8.92
N SER A 136 -8.99 -8.23 9.24
CA SER A 136 -9.59 -8.07 10.57
C SER A 136 -10.55 -9.21 10.93
N ALA A 137 -11.23 -9.79 9.93
CA ALA A 137 -12.13 -10.93 10.14
C ALA A 137 -11.41 -12.27 10.39
N LEU A 138 -10.10 -12.34 10.15
CA LEU A 138 -9.32 -13.57 10.30
C LEU A 138 -8.61 -13.61 11.66
N GLU A 139 -9.13 -14.41 12.58
CA GLU A 139 -8.45 -14.72 13.85
C GLU A 139 -7.32 -15.75 13.64
N ASP A 140 -6.21 -15.57 14.36
CA ASP A 140 -5.09 -16.52 14.49
C ASP A 140 -4.47 -17.04 13.17
N CYS A 141 -4.31 -16.16 12.17
CA CYS A 141 -3.70 -16.52 10.89
C CYS A 141 -2.17 -16.41 10.89
N ARG A 142 -1.50 -17.55 10.60
CA ARG A 142 -0.19 -17.57 9.93
C ARG A 142 -0.33 -17.08 8.48
N THR A 143 0.78 -16.93 7.75
CA THR A 143 0.77 -16.61 6.31
C THR A 143 -0.17 -17.57 5.54
N ARG A 144 -1.13 -17.00 4.80
CA ARG A 144 -2.08 -17.73 3.95
C ARG A 144 -2.13 -17.10 2.57
N HIS A 145 -2.25 -17.93 1.53
CA HIS A 145 -2.52 -17.47 0.17
C HIS A 145 -4.03 -17.59 -0.10
N ILE A 146 -4.69 -16.46 -0.30
CA ILE A 146 -6.13 -16.41 -0.59
C ILE A 146 -6.30 -16.18 -2.09
N THR A 147 -7.06 -17.04 -2.77
CA THR A 147 -7.40 -16.87 -4.18
C THR A 147 -8.88 -16.59 -4.31
N ILE A 148 -9.24 -15.39 -4.75
CA ILE A 148 -10.61 -15.03 -5.07
C ILE A 148 -10.89 -15.47 -6.51
N LYS A 149 -11.98 -16.21 -6.74
CA LYS A 149 -12.39 -16.64 -8.08
C LYS A 149 -13.73 -16.00 -8.42
N PHE A 150 -13.79 -15.32 -9.55
CA PHE A 150 -15.05 -14.84 -10.11
C PHE A 150 -15.80 -16.00 -10.76
N LEU A 151 -17.05 -16.21 -10.34
CA LEU A 151 -17.96 -17.14 -10.98
C LEU A 151 -19.03 -16.31 -11.71
N PRO A 152 -18.98 -16.21 -13.06
CA PRO A 152 -19.87 -15.31 -13.81
C PRO A 152 -21.34 -15.74 -13.77
N GLU A 153 -21.59 -17.05 -13.69
CA GLU A 153 -22.94 -17.61 -13.76
C GLU A 153 -23.09 -18.81 -12.81
N ALA A 154 -24.29 -19.00 -12.29
CA ALA A 154 -24.60 -20.15 -11.44
C ALA A 154 -24.54 -21.45 -12.26
N ARG A 155 -23.75 -22.42 -11.80
CA ARG A 155 -23.58 -23.71 -12.49
C ARG A 155 -24.87 -24.51 -12.67
N ALA A 156 -25.89 -24.24 -11.85
CA ALA A 156 -27.21 -24.86 -11.96
C ALA A 156 -28.00 -24.42 -13.22
N LEU A 157 -27.62 -23.31 -13.86
CA LEU A 157 -28.28 -22.77 -15.05
C LEU A 157 -27.67 -23.24 -16.37
N LEU A 158 -26.58 -24.01 -16.32
CA LEU A 158 -25.89 -24.58 -17.51
C LEU A 158 -26.33 -26.01 -17.84
N ALA A 159 -27.28 -26.55 -17.08
CA ALA A 159 -27.87 -27.87 -17.32
C ALA A 159 -29.29 -27.73 -17.89
N VAL A 160 -29.43 -27.09 -19.05
CA VAL A 160 -30.61 -27.17 -19.92
C VAL A 160 -30.16 -27.18 -21.37
#